data_AF-A0A955S432-F1
#
_entry.id   AF-A0A955S432-F1
#
_cell.length_a   1.000
_cell.length_b   1.000
_cell.length_c   1.000
_cell.angle_alpha   90.00
_cell.angle_beta   90.00
_cell.angle_gamma   90.00
#
_symmetry.space_group_name_H-M   'P 1'
#
loop_
_entity.id
_entity.type
_entity.pdbx_description
1 polymer ?
#
loop_
_entity_poly.entity_id
_entity_poly.type
_entity_poly.pdbx_seq_one_letter_code
_entity_poly.pdbx_strand_id
1 'polypeptide(L)'
;MPNQSTYLDEQLIDMIVKISGQEIRDFLDFLVTKDTNSAFARSADWPVLAANLDPQWHKIAENFQQQPDAYSDTVLVENGRCYQTAVNHPVRIEVRRTDNVPGAAQVAAKGIAGDFRLNAIERIKATAFYKRNAFEVKLSGTSSFEFNTLGVDKALPLIYLAHHWESILRAVGYQPGVNINALKHRTVIIADGDGTTYGMPKSGELPVLKDSPACAPLLKYLHSGGVYVIISGNNLQRTLDRINNAIDDDLKKNVIVAANGCADLAVYTANDYRMIESYRLNAIGDARNKPNAAPLDAIYIGDDGKSDGNDFPAFNEIGFDRSFYVGEDRSAGIFPSLLKGHVRGFESGTARILSYINQLSQQREQGVLFTEKNIEAILQRVGG
;
A
#
# COMPACT_ATOMS: atom_id res chain seq x y z
N MET A 1 7.70 -10.36 25.23
CA MET A 1 6.29 -10.82 25.22
C MET A 1 6.26 -12.22 24.63
N PRO A 2 5.55 -13.18 25.25
CA PRO A 2 5.25 -14.45 24.59
C PRO A 2 4.25 -14.20 23.45
N ASN A 3 4.52 -14.75 22.26
CA ASN A 3 3.61 -14.92 21.11
C ASN A 3 2.61 -13.78 20.82
N GLN A 4 3.09 -12.61 20.39
CA GLN A 4 2.21 -11.67 19.70
C GLN A 4 1.94 -12.26 18.30
N SER A 5 0.71 -12.71 18.06
CA SER A 5 0.31 -13.19 16.72
C SER A 5 0.59 -12.09 15.71
N THR A 6 1.23 -12.44 14.59
CA THR A 6 1.41 -11.51 13.48
C THR A 6 0.20 -11.50 12.55
N TYR A 7 -0.80 -12.35 12.79
CA TYR A 7 -2.04 -12.48 12.02
C TYR A 7 -3.26 -12.14 12.87
N LEU A 8 -4.31 -11.66 12.20
CA LEU A 8 -5.65 -11.56 12.75
C LEU A 8 -6.22 -12.98 12.87
N ASP A 9 -6.56 -13.42 14.08
CA ASP A 9 -7.19 -14.73 14.30
C ASP A 9 -8.66 -14.74 13.81
N GLU A 10 -9.25 -15.93 13.69
CA GLU A 10 -10.63 -16.08 13.20
C GLU A 10 -11.67 -15.35 14.06
N GLN A 11 -11.45 -15.21 15.38
CA GLN A 11 -12.39 -14.48 16.24
C GLN A 11 -12.34 -12.98 15.94
N LEU A 12 -11.14 -12.43 15.72
CA LEU A 12 -10.96 -11.05 15.29
C LEU A 12 -11.54 -10.82 13.90
N ILE A 13 -11.33 -11.75 12.96
CA ILE A 13 -11.89 -11.65 11.61
C ILE A 13 -13.43 -11.61 11.66
N ASP A 14 -14.07 -12.54 12.36
CA ASP A 14 -15.53 -12.59 12.49
C ASP A 14 -16.09 -11.29 13.11
N MET A 15 -15.43 -10.79 14.16
CA MET A 15 -15.79 -9.51 14.78
C MET A 15 -15.65 -8.33 13.79
N ILE A 16 -14.52 -8.24 13.07
CA ILE A 16 -14.26 -7.17 12.09
C ILE A 16 -15.29 -7.22 10.98
N VAL A 17 -15.62 -8.41 10.48
CA VAL A 17 -16.63 -8.61 9.42
C VAL A 17 -17.99 -8.11 9.89
N LYS A 18 -18.43 -8.50 11.08
CA LYS A 18 -19.73 -8.09 11.65
C LYS A 18 -19.83 -6.57 11.84
N ILE A 19 -18.82 -5.98 12.48
CA ILE A 19 -18.80 -4.53 12.74
C ILE A 19 -18.78 -3.76 11.42
N SER A 20 -17.91 -4.15 10.48
CA SER A 20 -17.78 -3.45 9.20
C SER A 20 -19.03 -3.63 8.33
N GLY A 21 -19.60 -4.83 8.30
CA GLY A 21 -20.83 -5.12 7.57
C GLY A 21 -22.00 -4.28 8.09
N GLN A 22 -22.11 -4.11 9.41
CA GLN A 22 -23.14 -3.25 10.00
C GLN A 22 -22.95 -1.79 9.61
N GLU A 23 -21.73 -1.25 9.74
CA GLU A 23 -21.42 0.13 9.38
C GLU A 23 -21.67 0.43 7.89
N ILE A 24 -21.41 -0.54 7.01
CA ILE A 24 -21.75 -0.45 5.58
C ILE A 24 -23.26 -0.38 5.38
N ARG A 25 -24.03 -1.29 5.99
CA ARG A 25 -25.49 -1.29 5.87
C ARG A 25 -26.13 -0.01 6.43
N ASP A 26 -25.66 0.46 7.57
CA ASP A 26 -26.11 1.72 8.17
C ASP A 26 -25.83 2.92 7.27
N PHE A 27 -24.68 2.93 6.58
CA PHE A 27 -24.35 3.97 5.60
C PHE A 27 -25.29 3.92 4.39
N LEU A 28 -25.52 2.73 3.83
CA LEU A 28 -26.42 2.56 2.68
C LEU A 28 -27.86 2.92 3.03
N ASP A 29 -28.34 2.54 4.21
CA ASP A 29 -29.65 2.95 4.69
C ASP A 29 -29.75 4.48 4.80
N PHE A 30 -28.75 5.11 5.43
CA PHE A 30 -28.68 6.55 5.57
C PHE A 30 -28.71 7.30 4.22
N LEU A 31 -28.05 6.79 3.18
CA LEU A 31 -28.09 7.44 1.86
C LEU A 31 -29.51 7.50 1.27
N VAL A 32 -30.35 6.51 1.56
CA VAL A 32 -31.74 6.49 1.10
C VAL A 32 -32.66 7.27 2.02
N THR A 33 -32.63 6.97 3.32
CA THR A 33 -33.57 7.53 4.31
C THR A 33 -33.25 8.97 4.65
N LYS A 34 -31.97 9.35 4.55
CA LYS A 34 -31.43 10.63 5.00
C LYS A 34 -31.83 10.95 6.45
N ASP A 35 -31.94 9.91 7.29
CA ASP A 35 -32.33 10.08 8.69
C ASP A 35 -31.33 10.99 9.41
N THR A 36 -31.82 12.16 9.83
CA THR A 36 -31.04 13.15 10.57
C THR A 36 -30.58 12.68 11.95
N ASN A 37 -31.16 11.61 12.48
CA ASN A 37 -30.71 10.98 13.73
C ASN A 37 -29.59 9.96 13.50
N SER A 38 -29.29 9.61 12.26
CA SER A 38 -28.22 8.69 11.91
C SER A 38 -26.87 9.20 12.41
N ALA A 39 -25.99 8.28 12.79
CA ALA A 39 -24.62 8.61 13.16
C ALA A 39 -23.82 9.22 11.98
N PHE A 40 -24.27 9.03 10.73
CA PHE A 40 -23.69 9.67 9.55
C PHE A 40 -24.19 11.09 9.30
N ALA A 41 -25.31 11.49 9.90
CA ALA A 41 -25.86 12.85 9.83
C ALA A 41 -25.22 13.83 10.84
N ARG A 42 -24.28 13.36 11.68
CA ARG A 42 -23.67 14.17 12.75
C ARG A 42 -22.70 15.23 12.26
N SER A 43 -22.23 15.15 11.01
CA SER A 43 -21.47 16.24 10.39
C SER A 43 -22.43 17.30 9.87
N ALA A 44 -22.22 18.58 10.21
CA ALA A 44 -23.06 19.68 9.70
C ALA A 44 -23.10 19.72 8.16
N ASP A 45 -22.05 19.22 7.51
CA ASP A 45 -21.90 19.22 6.05
C ASP A 45 -22.43 17.95 5.36
N TRP A 46 -23.07 17.03 6.11
CA TRP A 46 -23.55 15.76 5.54
C TRP A 46 -24.43 15.92 4.28
N PRO A 47 -25.31 16.95 4.14
CA PRO A 47 -26.13 17.08 2.93
C PRO A 47 -25.26 17.37 1.69
N VAL A 48 -24.22 18.19 1.85
CA VAL A 48 -23.28 18.53 0.79
C VAL A 48 -22.43 17.32 0.43
N LEU A 49 -21.93 16.60 1.45
CA LEU A 49 -21.16 15.37 1.26
C LEU A 49 -21.96 14.32 0.48
N ALA A 50 -23.23 14.09 0.86
CA ALA A 50 -24.11 13.11 0.20
C ALA A 50 -24.43 13.50 -1.26
N ALA A 51 -24.60 14.80 -1.54
CA ALA A 51 -24.86 15.32 -2.88
C ALA A 51 -23.64 15.19 -3.82
N ASN A 52 -22.43 15.25 -3.27
CA ASN A 52 -21.18 15.17 -4.02
C ASN A 52 -20.65 13.74 -4.21
N LEU A 53 -21.32 12.72 -3.64
CA LEU A 53 -20.95 11.33 -3.90
C LEU A 53 -21.18 10.97 -5.37
N ASP A 54 -20.32 10.09 -5.89
CA ASP A 54 -20.55 9.47 -7.19
C ASP A 54 -21.97 8.87 -7.25
N PRO A 55 -22.77 9.16 -8.30
CA PRO A 55 -24.14 8.66 -8.45
C PRO A 55 -24.29 7.15 -8.29
N GLN A 56 -23.22 6.37 -8.52
CA GLN A 56 -23.23 4.93 -8.27
C GLN A 56 -23.56 4.56 -6.82
N TRP A 57 -23.16 5.38 -5.84
CA TRP A 57 -23.42 5.10 -4.42
C TRP A 57 -24.91 5.18 -4.08
N HIS A 58 -25.63 6.12 -4.68
CA HIS A 58 -27.09 6.21 -4.54
C HIS A 58 -27.79 4.99 -5.14
N LYS A 59 -27.34 4.52 -6.32
CA LYS A 59 -27.87 3.28 -6.94
C LYS A 59 -27.60 2.03 -6.09
N ILE A 60 -26.42 1.93 -5.50
CA ILE A 60 -26.08 0.83 -4.59
C ILE A 60 -26.99 0.86 -3.36
N ALA A 61 -27.23 2.04 -2.79
CA ALA A 61 -28.11 2.21 -1.64
C ALA A 61 -29.58 1.86 -1.96
N GLU A 62 -30.08 2.25 -3.13
CA GLU A 62 -31.40 1.84 -3.63
C GLU A 62 -31.51 0.32 -3.80
N ASN A 63 -30.48 -0.31 -4.37
CA ASN A 63 -30.43 -1.77 -4.52
C ASN A 63 -30.40 -2.48 -3.16
N PHE A 64 -29.73 -1.91 -2.15
CA PHE A 64 -29.74 -2.44 -0.78
C PHE A 64 -31.15 -2.44 -0.17
N GLN A 65 -31.94 -1.40 -0.38
CA GLN A 65 -33.33 -1.37 0.10
C GLN A 65 -34.21 -2.43 -0.56
N GLN A 66 -33.96 -2.72 -1.84
CA GLN A 66 -34.71 -3.74 -2.58
C GLN A 66 -34.26 -5.17 -2.23
N GLN A 67 -32.98 -5.36 -1.91
CA GLN A 67 -32.35 -6.66 -1.70
C GLN A 67 -31.35 -6.62 -0.52
N PRO A 68 -31.83 -6.47 0.73
CA PRO A 68 -30.94 -6.31 1.88
C PRO A 68 -30.03 -7.53 2.12
N ASP A 69 -30.52 -8.74 1.83
CA ASP A 69 -29.76 -9.98 2.01
C ASP A 69 -28.52 -10.08 1.11
N ALA A 70 -28.51 -9.36 -0.03
CA ALA A 70 -27.35 -9.25 -0.92
C ALA A 70 -26.19 -8.45 -0.28
N TYR A 71 -26.41 -7.86 0.89
CA TYR A 71 -25.42 -7.11 1.68
C TYR A 71 -25.22 -7.74 3.07
N SER A 72 -25.61 -9.01 3.23
CA SER A 72 -25.26 -9.81 4.42
C SER A 72 -23.75 -10.00 4.52
N ASP A 73 -23.24 -10.23 5.73
CA ASP A 73 -21.81 -10.39 6.01
C ASP A 73 -21.17 -11.47 5.11
N THR A 74 -21.85 -12.60 4.93
CA THR A 74 -21.42 -13.70 4.05
C THR A 74 -21.26 -13.24 2.60
N VAL A 75 -22.25 -12.51 2.06
CA VAL A 75 -22.20 -12.05 0.66
C VAL A 75 -21.13 -10.98 0.49
N LEU A 76 -20.97 -10.07 1.46
CA LEU A 76 -19.90 -9.07 1.44
C LEU A 76 -18.51 -9.72 1.40
N VAL A 77 -18.30 -10.79 2.17
CA VAL A 77 -17.04 -11.55 2.16
C VAL A 77 -16.86 -12.30 0.83
N GLU A 78 -17.90 -12.95 0.31
CA GLU A 78 -17.82 -13.66 -0.97
C GLU A 78 -17.48 -12.71 -2.13
N ASN A 79 -18.08 -11.52 -2.15
CA ASN A 79 -17.76 -10.47 -3.12
C ASN A 79 -16.28 -10.02 -3.06
N GLY A 80 -15.62 -10.18 -1.91
CA GLY A 80 -14.21 -9.82 -1.70
C GLY A 80 -13.22 -10.98 -1.81
N ARG A 81 -13.70 -12.21 -2.02
CA ARG A 81 -12.89 -13.42 -1.95
C ARG A 81 -11.87 -13.55 -3.07
N CYS A 82 -12.25 -13.18 -4.29
CA CYS A 82 -11.44 -13.28 -5.49
C CYS A 82 -11.10 -11.87 -5.99
N TYR A 83 -9.82 -11.50 -6.01
CA TYR A 83 -9.46 -10.12 -6.33
C TYR A 83 -9.86 -9.73 -7.77
N GLN A 84 -9.87 -10.68 -8.71
CA GLN A 84 -10.24 -10.44 -10.11
C GLN A 84 -11.71 -10.06 -10.26
N THR A 85 -12.60 -10.65 -9.46
CA THR A 85 -14.04 -10.32 -9.50
C THR A 85 -14.39 -9.20 -8.53
N ALA A 86 -13.67 -9.08 -7.42
CA ALA A 86 -13.90 -8.07 -6.38
C ALA A 86 -13.87 -6.63 -6.90
N VAL A 87 -13.13 -6.35 -7.97
CA VAL A 87 -13.11 -5.02 -8.61
C VAL A 87 -14.48 -4.58 -9.14
N ASN A 88 -15.39 -5.53 -9.40
CA ASN A 88 -16.76 -5.28 -9.85
C ASN A 88 -17.75 -5.09 -8.70
N HIS A 89 -17.32 -5.30 -7.45
CA HIS A 89 -18.15 -5.20 -6.25
C HIS A 89 -17.69 -4.03 -5.38
N PRO A 90 -18.16 -2.79 -5.61
CA PRO A 90 -17.73 -1.62 -4.84
C PRO A 90 -18.01 -1.72 -3.33
N VAL A 91 -18.98 -2.56 -2.95
CA VAL A 91 -19.30 -2.89 -1.55
C VAL A 91 -18.94 -4.36 -1.28
N ARG A 92 -17.96 -4.59 -0.39
CA ARG A 92 -17.40 -5.91 -0.10
C ARG A 92 -16.48 -5.88 1.13
N ILE A 93 -16.14 -7.05 1.64
CA ILE A 93 -15.09 -7.23 2.66
C ILE A 93 -14.07 -8.24 2.12
N GLU A 94 -12.82 -7.81 2.01
CA GLU A 94 -11.71 -8.65 1.56
C GLU A 94 -10.97 -9.20 2.80
N VAL A 95 -11.12 -10.49 3.07
CA VAL A 95 -10.32 -11.20 4.09
C VAL A 95 -9.06 -11.74 3.43
N ARG A 96 -7.93 -11.07 3.62
CA ARG A 96 -6.68 -11.38 2.92
C ARG A 96 -5.89 -12.40 3.73
N ARG A 97 -6.11 -13.66 3.42
CA ARG A 97 -5.49 -14.83 4.06
C ARG A 97 -4.10 -15.10 3.48
N THR A 98 -3.28 -15.79 4.26
CA THR A 98 -2.03 -16.41 3.80
C THR A 98 -2.21 -17.91 3.77
N ASP A 99 -1.74 -18.56 2.72
CA ASP A 99 -2.09 -19.96 2.39
C ASP A 99 -1.65 -21.01 3.44
N ASN A 100 -0.82 -20.62 4.42
CA ASN A 100 -0.19 -21.55 5.37
C ASN A 100 -0.38 -21.20 6.86
N VAL A 101 -1.20 -20.18 7.21
CA VAL A 101 -1.42 -19.80 8.61
C VAL A 101 -2.90 -19.56 8.89
N PRO A 102 -3.48 -20.15 9.96
CA PRO A 102 -4.84 -19.81 10.39
C PRO A 102 -4.99 -18.31 10.64
N GLY A 103 -6.04 -17.69 10.10
CA GLY A 103 -6.29 -16.25 10.21
C GLY A 103 -6.05 -15.48 8.91
N ALA A 104 -5.84 -14.17 9.06
CA ALA A 104 -5.68 -13.22 7.96
C ALA A 104 -4.51 -12.28 8.22
N ALA A 105 -3.76 -11.98 7.16
CA ALA A 105 -2.73 -10.95 7.16
C ALA A 105 -3.35 -9.56 7.35
N GLN A 106 -4.52 -9.36 6.75
CA GLN A 106 -5.24 -8.10 6.73
C GLN A 106 -6.73 -8.35 6.43
N VAL A 107 -7.60 -7.47 6.91
CA VAL A 107 -9.00 -7.38 6.43
C VAL A 107 -9.22 -5.98 5.87
N ALA A 108 -9.82 -5.87 4.68
CA ALA A 108 -10.20 -4.60 4.09
C ALA A 108 -11.70 -4.53 3.86
N ALA A 109 -12.38 -3.59 4.51
CA ALA A 109 -13.82 -3.35 4.31
C ALA A 109 -14.02 -2.18 3.35
N LYS A 110 -14.82 -2.37 2.31
CA LYS A 110 -15.15 -1.36 1.31
C LYS A 110 -16.65 -1.18 1.20
N GLY A 111 -17.12 0.05 1.22
CA GLY A 111 -18.57 0.29 1.12
C GLY A 111 -19.08 1.57 1.76
N ILE A 112 -18.21 2.38 2.35
CA ILE A 112 -18.58 3.69 2.90
C ILE A 112 -17.76 4.73 2.16
N ALA A 113 -18.42 5.68 1.50
CA ALA A 113 -17.76 6.58 0.55
C ALA A 113 -17.30 7.90 1.20
N GLY A 114 -16.17 8.42 0.73
CA GLY A 114 -15.71 9.77 1.05
C GLY A 114 -15.48 9.99 2.55
N ASP A 115 -15.89 11.17 3.02
CA ASP A 115 -15.66 11.63 4.39
C ASP A 115 -16.60 10.98 5.41
N PHE A 116 -17.68 10.30 4.97
CA PHE A 116 -18.54 9.53 5.87
C PHE A 116 -17.77 8.44 6.61
N ARG A 117 -16.64 7.99 6.05
CA ARG A 117 -15.75 7.04 6.70
C ARG A 117 -15.13 7.56 7.99
N LEU A 118 -14.93 8.87 8.14
CA LEU A 118 -14.39 9.46 9.37
C LEU A 118 -15.33 9.19 10.55
N ASN A 119 -16.64 9.22 10.33
CA ASN A 119 -17.62 8.91 11.38
C ASN A 119 -17.67 7.40 11.67
N ALA A 120 -17.57 6.56 10.64
CA ALA A 120 -17.59 5.11 10.79
C ALA A 120 -16.34 4.59 11.50
N ILE A 121 -15.13 5.07 11.15
CA ILE A 121 -13.89 4.58 11.75
C ILE A 121 -13.84 4.82 13.26
N GLU A 122 -14.35 5.95 13.74
CA GLU A 122 -14.41 6.25 15.17
C GLU A 122 -15.36 5.31 15.92
N ARG A 123 -16.49 4.94 15.30
CA ARG A 123 -17.41 3.93 15.86
C ARG A 123 -16.81 2.53 15.84
N ILE A 124 -16.17 2.13 14.74
CA ILE A 124 -15.44 0.87 14.63
C ILE A 124 -14.40 0.78 15.76
N LYS A 125 -13.60 1.83 15.95
CA LYS A 125 -12.59 1.92 17.03
C LYS A 125 -13.23 1.88 18.42
N ALA A 126 -14.41 2.45 18.62
CA ALA A 126 -15.12 2.42 19.89
C ALA A 126 -15.67 1.01 20.19
N THR A 127 -16.31 0.36 19.21
CA THR A 127 -16.84 -0.99 19.34
C THR A 127 -15.73 -2.02 19.54
N ALA A 128 -14.60 -1.84 18.86
CA ALA A 128 -13.43 -2.70 19.00
C ALA A 128 -12.51 -2.35 20.19
N PHE A 129 -12.92 -1.44 21.09
CA PHE A 129 -12.06 -0.89 22.14
C PHE A 129 -11.29 -1.96 22.94
N TYR A 130 -11.97 -3.04 23.33
CA TYR A 130 -11.38 -4.13 24.13
C TYR A 130 -10.31 -4.96 23.41
N LYS A 131 -10.18 -4.81 22.08
CA LYS A 131 -9.19 -5.50 21.25
C LYS A 131 -8.20 -4.54 20.59
N ARG A 132 -8.16 -3.26 20.98
CA ARG A 132 -7.24 -2.22 20.42
C ARG A 132 -5.76 -2.59 20.47
N ASN A 133 -5.36 -3.50 21.36
CA ASN A 133 -3.98 -3.97 21.45
C ASN A 133 -3.63 -5.08 20.44
N ALA A 134 -4.60 -5.56 19.65
CA ALA A 134 -4.42 -6.67 18.70
C ALA A 134 -4.32 -6.20 17.23
N PHE A 135 -5.01 -5.12 16.87
CA PHE A 135 -5.02 -4.61 15.50
C PHE A 135 -5.17 -3.09 15.48
N GLU A 136 -4.77 -2.51 14.36
CA GLU A 136 -5.00 -1.12 14.01
C GLU A 136 -6.01 -1.03 12.86
N VAL A 137 -6.87 -0.01 12.91
CA VAL A 137 -7.78 0.32 11.82
C VAL A 137 -7.42 1.68 11.27
N LYS A 138 -7.27 1.75 9.94
CA LYS A 138 -6.92 2.97 9.21
C LYS A 138 -7.83 3.18 8.01
N LEU A 139 -7.96 4.44 7.61
CA LEU A 139 -8.62 4.78 6.35
C LEU A 139 -7.68 4.43 5.19
N SER A 140 -8.23 3.90 4.10
CA SER A 140 -7.46 3.59 2.90
C SER A 140 -8.29 3.89 1.65
N GLY A 141 -7.68 4.51 0.64
CA GLY A 141 -8.36 4.97 -0.57
C GLY A 141 -9.55 5.89 -0.29
N THR A 142 -10.54 5.89 -1.18
CA THR A 142 -11.74 6.75 -1.10
C THR A 142 -12.95 6.09 -0.43
N SER A 143 -12.93 4.77 -0.24
CA SER A 143 -14.08 4.02 0.28
C SER A 143 -13.73 2.83 1.18
N SER A 144 -12.47 2.71 1.62
CA SER A 144 -11.99 1.53 2.35
C SER A 144 -11.56 1.86 3.79
N PHE A 145 -11.67 0.84 4.65
CA PHE A 145 -11.00 0.71 5.94
C PHE A 145 -10.11 -0.51 5.87
N GLU A 146 -8.89 -0.40 6.40
CA GLU A 146 -7.96 -1.51 6.50
C GLU A 146 -7.69 -1.84 7.97
N PHE A 147 -7.85 -3.11 8.30
CA PHE A 147 -7.57 -3.69 9.61
C PHE A 147 -6.27 -4.48 9.50
N ASN A 148 -5.24 -4.00 10.19
CA ASN A 148 -3.88 -4.54 10.14
C ASN A 148 -3.48 -5.04 11.53
N THR A 149 -2.62 -6.05 11.57
CA THR A 149 -2.00 -6.46 12.84
C THR A 149 -1.13 -5.31 13.36
N LEU A 150 -1.15 -5.08 14.66
CA LEU A 150 -0.39 -3.98 15.28
C LEU A 150 1.10 -4.05 14.94
N GLY A 151 1.69 -2.92 14.54
CA GLY A 151 3.10 -2.83 14.13
C GLY A 151 3.36 -3.28 12.70
N VAL A 152 2.32 -3.48 11.88
CA VAL A 152 2.42 -3.77 10.45
C VAL A 152 1.98 -2.55 9.65
N ASP A 153 2.94 -1.87 9.04
CA ASP A 153 2.75 -0.71 8.19
C ASP A 153 3.80 -0.67 7.06
N LYS A 154 3.82 0.41 6.26
CA LYS A 154 4.75 0.57 5.13
C LYS A 154 6.22 0.78 5.53
N ALA A 155 6.55 1.02 6.80
CA ALA A 155 7.93 1.05 7.26
C ALA A 155 8.50 -0.36 7.47
N LEU A 156 7.64 -1.34 7.79
CA LEU A 156 8.08 -2.69 8.16
C LEU A 156 8.98 -3.38 7.11
N PRO A 157 8.73 -3.27 5.79
CA PRO A 157 9.63 -3.85 4.79
C PRO A 157 11.01 -3.18 4.78
N LEU A 158 11.08 -1.87 5.02
CA LEU A 158 12.34 -1.11 5.04
C LEU A 158 13.21 -1.58 6.20
N ILE A 159 12.61 -1.69 7.39
CA ILE A 159 13.28 -2.17 8.60
C ILE A 159 13.87 -3.55 8.36
N TYR A 160 13.08 -4.47 7.80
CA TYR A 160 13.56 -5.82 7.50
C TYR A 160 14.69 -5.83 6.46
N LEU A 161 14.52 -5.12 5.35
CA LEU A 161 15.52 -5.06 4.30
C LEU A 161 16.84 -4.47 4.80
N ALA A 162 16.81 -3.46 5.68
CA ALA A 162 18.02 -2.93 6.31
C ALA A 162 18.78 -3.97 7.14
N HIS A 163 18.12 -4.99 7.70
CA HIS A 163 18.78 -6.02 8.49
C HIS A 163 19.21 -7.25 7.68
N HIS A 164 18.47 -7.56 6.60
CA HIS A 164 18.57 -8.83 5.88
C HIS A 164 18.95 -8.65 4.41
N TRP A 165 19.44 -7.47 4.01
CA TRP A 165 19.70 -7.12 2.61
C TRP A 165 20.54 -8.16 1.86
N GLU A 166 21.73 -8.47 2.37
CA GLU A 166 22.67 -9.36 1.70
C GLU A 166 22.14 -10.79 1.62
N SER A 167 21.44 -11.27 2.66
CA SER A 167 20.89 -12.62 2.68
C SER A 167 19.76 -12.78 1.67
N ILE A 168 18.88 -11.77 1.55
CA ILE A 168 17.79 -11.76 0.57
C ILE A 168 18.35 -11.75 -0.85
N LEU A 169 19.24 -10.80 -1.18
CA LEU A 169 19.79 -10.68 -2.53
C LEU A 169 20.55 -11.94 -2.97
N ARG A 170 21.32 -12.55 -2.07
CA ARG A 170 21.99 -13.83 -2.37
C ARG A 170 20.98 -14.95 -2.61
N ALA A 171 19.91 -15.00 -1.82
CA ALA A 171 18.93 -16.08 -1.91
C ALA A 171 18.07 -16.02 -3.17
N VAL A 172 17.89 -14.83 -3.77
CA VAL A 172 17.21 -14.66 -5.07
C VAL A 172 18.16 -14.75 -6.26
N GLY A 173 19.45 -14.98 -6.03
CA GLY A 173 20.46 -15.08 -7.09
C GLY A 173 20.75 -13.75 -7.78
N TYR A 174 20.62 -12.62 -7.07
CA TYR A 174 20.95 -11.30 -7.59
C TYR A 174 22.36 -11.27 -8.18
N GLN A 175 22.50 -10.63 -9.34
CA GLN A 175 23.79 -10.37 -9.97
C GLN A 175 23.95 -8.86 -10.19
N PRO A 176 25.13 -8.29 -9.90
CA PRO A 176 25.41 -6.90 -10.22
C PRO A 176 25.17 -6.58 -11.69
N GLY A 177 24.57 -5.42 -11.96
CA GLY A 177 24.45 -4.90 -13.32
C GLY A 177 25.68 -4.08 -13.73
N VAL A 178 25.65 -3.57 -14.96
CA VAL A 178 26.75 -2.76 -15.51
C VAL A 178 26.97 -1.49 -14.69
N ASN A 179 25.88 -0.85 -14.24
CA ASN A 179 25.95 0.45 -13.59
C ASN A 179 25.76 0.37 -12.06
N ILE A 180 24.98 -0.59 -11.57
CA ILE A 180 24.57 -0.69 -10.17
C ILE A 180 24.95 -2.06 -9.61
N ASN A 181 25.62 -2.03 -8.45
CA ASN A 181 25.86 -3.20 -7.62
C ASN A 181 25.12 -3.03 -6.28
N ALA A 182 23.86 -3.43 -6.27
CA ALA A 182 22.97 -3.29 -5.12
C ALA A 182 23.42 -4.14 -3.93
N LEU A 183 24.10 -5.28 -4.17
CA LEU A 183 24.67 -6.10 -3.11
C LEU A 183 25.82 -5.39 -2.37
N LYS A 184 26.65 -4.63 -3.10
CA LYS A 184 27.79 -3.89 -2.52
C LYS A 184 27.36 -2.60 -1.82
N HIS A 185 26.48 -1.83 -2.46
CA HIS A 185 26.15 -0.47 -2.01
C HIS A 185 24.81 -0.36 -1.30
N ARG A 186 24.07 -1.47 -1.19
CA ARG A 186 22.74 -1.52 -0.56
C ARG A 186 21.73 -0.60 -1.27
N THR A 187 21.91 -0.44 -2.59
CA THR A 187 21.15 0.49 -3.43
C THR A 187 19.77 -0.08 -3.78
N VAL A 188 18.71 0.66 -3.47
CA VAL A 188 17.33 0.23 -3.74
C VAL A 188 16.39 1.42 -3.93
N ILE A 189 15.43 1.30 -4.84
CA ILE A 189 14.27 2.21 -4.89
C ILE A 189 13.08 1.48 -4.30
N ILE A 190 12.41 2.14 -3.36
CA ILE A 190 11.22 1.63 -2.71
C ILE A 190 10.06 2.53 -3.14
N ALA A 191 8.94 1.96 -3.54
CA ALA A 191 7.83 2.74 -4.03
C ALA A 191 6.48 2.13 -3.67
N ASP A 192 5.47 2.97 -3.48
CA ASP A 192 4.10 2.50 -3.48
C ASP A 192 3.68 1.92 -4.85
N GLY A 193 2.67 1.07 -4.84
CA GLY A 193 2.01 0.55 -6.02
C GLY A 193 1.07 1.56 -6.70
N ASP A 194 -0.10 1.79 -6.11
CA ASP A 194 -1.23 2.47 -6.76
C ASP A 194 -1.00 3.98 -6.84
N GLY A 195 -1.16 4.59 -8.02
CA GLY A 195 -0.90 6.03 -8.18
C GLY A 195 0.58 6.40 -8.16
N THR A 196 1.47 5.45 -7.90
CA THR A 196 2.92 5.66 -7.82
C THR A 196 3.67 4.87 -8.89
N THR A 197 3.63 3.54 -8.84
CA THR A 197 4.30 2.65 -9.80
C THR A 197 3.39 2.37 -11.00
N TYR A 198 2.10 2.20 -10.77
CA TYR A 198 1.08 1.92 -11.78
C TYR A 198 -0.24 2.62 -11.42
N GLY A 199 -1.18 2.67 -12.37
CA GLY A 199 -2.47 3.34 -12.23
C GLY A 199 -3.24 3.01 -10.94
N MET A 200 -3.91 4.00 -10.35
CA MET A 200 -4.90 3.73 -9.29
C MET A 200 -6.08 2.91 -9.82
N PRO A 201 -6.54 1.88 -9.11
CA PRO A 201 -7.65 1.06 -9.55
C PRO A 201 -8.97 1.83 -9.53
N LYS A 202 -9.77 1.61 -10.57
CA LYS A 202 -11.14 2.11 -10.69
C LYS A 202 -12.11 0.93 -10.75
N SER A 203 -13.40 1.19 -10.57
CA SER A 203 -14.42 0.16 -10.72
C SER A 203 -14.31 -0.49 -12.10
N GLY A 204 -14.19 -1.82 -12.15
CA GLY A 204 -13.97 -2.58 -13.39
C GLY A 204 -12.59 -2.46 -14.06
N GLU A 205 -11.65 -1.69 -13.49
CA GLU A 205 -10.32 -1.46 -14.08
C GLU A 205 -9.20 -1.87 -13.12
N LEU A 206 -8.28 -2.69 -13.62
CA LEU A 206 -7.08 -3.11 -12.89
C LEU A 206 -5.85 -2.63 -13.66
N PRO A 207 -5.35 -1.41 -13.41
CA PRO A 207 -4.19 -0.88 -14.11
C PRO A 207 -2.96 -1.74 -13.84
N VAL A 208 -2.11 -1.88 -14.84
CA VAL A 208 -0.92 -2.74 -14.78
C VAL A 208 0.34 -1.93 -15.07
N LEU A 209 1.49 -2.43 -14.63
CA LEU A 209 2.77 -1.78 -14.86
C LEU A 209 3.04 -1.56 -16.34
N LYS A 210 2.68 -2.51 -17.21
CA LYS A 210 2.92 -2.42 -18.66
C LYS A 210 2.40 -1.12 -19.28
N ASP A 211 1.26 -0.62 -18.79
CA ASP A 211 0.60 0.57 -19.32
C ASP A 211 1.01 1.85 -18.56
N SER A 212 1.80 1.72 -17.50
CA SER A 212 2.27 2.84 -16.68
C SER A 212 3.39 3.62 -17.38
N PRO A 213 3.40 4.96 -17.32
CA PRO A 213 4.54 5.78 -17.72
C PRO A 213 5.85 5.39 -17.01
N ALA A 214 5.77 4.81 -15.80
CA ALA A 214 6.93 4.38 -15.04
C ALA A 214 7.56 3.07 -15.59
N CYS A 215 6.87 2.33 -16.46
CA CYS A 215 7.31 1.01 -16.95
C CYS A 215 8.71 1.03 -17.58
N ALA A 216 8.86 1.77 -18.69
CA ALA A 216 10.13 1.81 -19.42
C ALA A 216 11.33 2.28 -18.57
N PRO A 217 11.25 3.37 -17.78
CA PRO A 217 12.37 3.77 -16.95
C PRO A 217 12.61 2.82 -15.77
N LEU A 218 11.59 2.12 -15.24
CA LEU A 218 11.77 1.07 -14.25
C LEU A 218 12.53 -0.12 -14.84
N LEU A 219 12.15 -0.61 -16.02
CA LEU A 219 12.87 -1.71 -16.68
C LEU A 219 14.33 -1.34 -16.94
N LYS A 220 14.60 -0.10 -17.36
CA LYS A 220 15.97 0.41 -17.53
C LYS A 220 16.77 0.41 -16.21
N TYR A 221 16.13 0.73 -15.09
CA TYR A 221 16.75 0.70 -13.77
C TYR A 221 17.08 -0.74 -13.35
N LEU A 222 16.17 -1.68 -13.57
CA LEU A 222 16.38 -3.10 -13.30
C LEU A 222 17.52 -3.69 -14.16
N HIS A 223 17.55 -3.40 -15.47
CA HIS A 223 18.65 -3.80 -16.36
C HIS A 223 20.01 -3.22 -15.93
N SER A 224 20.01 -2.05 -15.30
CA SER A 224 21.23 -1.43 -14.77
C SER A 224 21.77 -2.13 -13.52
N GLY A 225 21.04 -3.10 -12.97
CA GLY A 225 21.36 -3.81 -11.73
C GLY A 225 20.67 -3.24 -10.49
N GLY A 226 19.75 -2.30 -10.66
CA GLY A 226 18.96 -1.74 -9.56
C GLY A 226 17.99 -2.75 -8.97
N VAL A 227 17.68 -2.61 -7.69
CA VAL A 227 16.64 -3.40 -7.00
C VAL A 227 15.45 -2.49 -6.72
N TYR A 228 14.24 -2.97 -7.03
CA TYR A 228 13.00 -2.22 -6.85
C TYR A 228 12.07 -2.94 -5.89
N VAL A 229 11.63 -2.25 -4.85
CA VAL A 229 10.69 -2.77 -3.85
C VAL A 229 9.34 -2.11 -4.07
N ILE A 230 8.32 -2.91 -4.37
CA ILE A 230 6.93 -2.44 -4.48
C ILE A 230 6.24 -2.69 -3.15
N ILE A 231 5.74 -1.62 -2.55
CA ILE A 231 4.94 -1.67 -1.34
C ILE A 231 3.49 -1.45 -1.73
N SER A 232 2.59 -2.34 -1.31
CA SER A 232 1.19 -2.32 -1.73
C SER A 232 0.26 -2.63 -0.57
N GLY A 233 -0.77 -1.80 -0.43
CA GLY A 233 -1.91 -2.09 0.42
C GLY A 233 -2.80 -3.21 -0.14
N ASN A 234 -2.62 -3.68 -1.38
CA ASN A 234 -3.50 -4.67 -2.01
C ASN A 234 -3.09 -6.13 -1.76
N ASN A 235 -3.97 -7.05 -2.18
CA ASN A 235 -3.67 -8.48 -2.24
C ASN A 235 -2.33 -8.77 -2.96
N LEU A 236 -1.57 -9.74 -2.44
CA LEU A 236 -0.28 -10.14 -3.01
C LEU A 236 -0.40 -10.61 -4.46
N GLN A 237 -1.28 -11.56 -4.75
CA GLN A 237 -1.44 -12.09 -6.11
C GLN A 237 -1.84 -10.99 -7.08
N ARG A 238 -2.76 -10.10 -6.66
CA ARG A 238 -3.11 -8.91 -7.43
C ARG A 238 -1.89 -8.02 -7.73
N THR A 239 -1.04 -7.79 -6.74
CA THR A 239 0.17 -6.95 -6.89
C THR A 239 1.15 -7.60 -7.87
N LEU A 240 1.37 -8.91 -7.75
CA LEU A 240 2.22 -9.68 -8.65
C LEU A 240 1.71 -9.70 -10.10
N ASP A 241 0.41 -9.92 -10.31
CA ASP A 241 -0.18 -10.00 -11.65
C ASP A 241 -0.10 -8.66 -12.40
N ARG A 242 -0.12 -7.55 -11.67
CA ARG A 242 0.04 -6.21 -12.24
C ARG A 242 1.46 -5.89 -12.69
N ILE A 243 2.47 -6.61 -12.22
CA ILE A 243 3.88 -6.36 -12.56
C ILE A 243 4.45 -7.46 -13.47
N ASN A 244 3.97 -8.69 -13.32
CA ASN A 244 4.40 -9.86 -14.10
C ASN A 244 4.18 -9.71 -15.60
N ASN A 245 3.26 -8.83 -16.01
CA ASN A 245 2.98 -8.59 -17.42
C ASN A 245 3.97 -7.64 -18.12
N ALA A 246 4.90 -7.05 -17.37
CA ALA A 246 5.85 -6.06 -17.87
C ALA A 246 7.31 -6.43 -17.60
N ILE A 247 7.60 -7.18 -16.54
CA ILE A 247 8.96 -7.50 -16.11
C ILE A 247 9.33 -8.91 -16.58
N ASP A 248 10.38 -8.97 -17.41
CA ASP A 248 10.93 -10.23 -17.91
C ASP A 248 11.51 -11.10 -16.77
N ASP A 249 11.49 -12.43 -16.96
CA ASP A 249 11.85 -13.40 -15.92
C ASP A 249 13.28 -13.23 -15.38
N ASP A 250 14.21 -12.79 -16.23
CA ASP A 250 15.60 -12.55 -15.85
C ASP A 250 15.76 -11.32 -14.92
N LEU A 251 14.84 -10.36 -14.99
CA LEU A 251 14.79 -9.15 -14.18
C LEU A 251 13.98 -9.32 -12.88
N LYS A 252 13.07 -10.29 -12.81
CA LYS A 252 12.21 -10.51 -11.63
C LYS A 252 13.00 -10.69 -10.33
N LYS A 253 14.19 -11.27 -10.37
CA LYS A 253 15.10 -11.40 -9.21
C LYS A 253 15.53 -10.05 -8.59
N ASN A 254 15.39 -8.95 -9.32
CA ASN A 254 15.68 -7.59 -8.86
C ASN A 254 14.43 -6.89 -8.28
N VAL A 255 13.30 -7.60 -8.15
CA VAL A 255 12.04 -7.07 -7.64
C VAL A 255 11.66 -7.76 -6.35
N ILE A 256 11.26 -6.96 -5.36
CA ILE A 256 10.75 -7.42 -4.08
C ILE A 256 9.36 -6.83 -3.91
N VAL A 257 8.40 -7.61 -3.41
CA VAL A 257 7.01 -7.18 -3.26
C VAL A 257 6.59 -7.30 -1.81
N ALA A 258 6.24 -6.17 -1.19
CA ALA A 258 5.51 -6.12 0.07
C ALA A 258 4.03 -5.86 -0.23
N ALA A 259 3.14 -6.75 0.22
CA ALA A 259 1.71 -6.69 -0.08
C ALA A 259 0.85 -6.94 1.17
N ASN A 260 -0.47 -6.96 0.99
CA ASN A 260 -1.45 -7.15 2.07
C ASN A 260 -1.24 -6.15 3.22
N GLY A 261 -1.05 -4.87 2.88
CA GLY A 261 -0.76 -3.85 3.88
C GLY A 261 0.63 -4.01 4.50
N CYS A 262 1.59 -4.56 3.75
CA CYS A 262 2.96 -4.91 4.17
C CYS A 262 3.03 -6.06 5.18
N ALA A 263 1.95 -6.82 5.31
CA ALA A 263 1.94 -8.02 6.11
C ALA A 263 2.79 -9.14 5.47
N ASP A 264 2.87 -9.12 4.15
CA ASP A 264 3.52 -10.14 3.36
C ASP A 264 4.69 -9.54 2.61
N LEU A 265 5.82 -10.26 2.58
CA LEU A 265 7.00 -9.92 1.80
C LEU A 265 7.34 -11.12 0.91
N ALA A 266 7.39 -10.89 -0.39
CA ALA A 266 7.65 -11.89 -1.40
C ALA A 266 8.85 -11.51 -2.26
N VAL A 267 9.56 -12.52 -2.72
CA VAL A 267 10.66 -12.39 -3.68
C VAL A 267 10.48 -13.39 -4.80
N TYR A 268 10.94 -13.04 -5.99
CA TYR A 268 10.94 -13.96 -7.11
C TYR A 268 12.00 -15.06 -6.95
N THR A 269 11.66 -16.22 -7.48
CA THR A 269 12.50 -17.40 -7.66
C THR A 269 12.62 -17.70 -9.15
N ALA A 270 13.36 -18.73 -9.53
CA ALA A 270 13.53 -19.09 -10.94
C ALA A 270 12.21 -19.44 -11.66
N ASN A 271 11.20 -19.93 -10.93
CA ASN A 271 9.97 -20.47 -11.54
C ASN A 271 8.69 -19.74 -11.13
N ASP A 272 8.72 -18.96 -10.04
CA ASP A 272 7.56 -18.26 -9.48
C ASP A 272 8.03 -17.22 -8.43
N TYR A 273 7.20 -16.85 -7.46
CA TYR A 273 7.62 -16.17 -6.24
C TYR A 273 7.62 -17.10 -5.03
N ARG A 274 8.28 -16.67 -3.97
CA ARG A 274 8.14 -17.26 -2.63
C ARG A 274 7.96 -16.17 -1.58
N MET A 275 7.20 -16.53 -0.56
CA MET A 275 7.08 -15.73 0.65
C MET A 275 8.35 -15.81 1.49
N ILE A 276 8.75 -14.68 2.07
CA ILE A 276 9.77 -14.65 3.12
C ILE A 276 9.08 -15.03 4.43
N GLU A 277 9.22 -16.30 4.81
CA GLU A 277 8.67 -16.83 6.04
C GLU A 277 9.18 -16.05 7.27
N SER A 278 8.31 -15.86 8.27
CA SER A 278 8.62 -15.13 9.50
C SER A 278 9.09 -13.67 9.31
N TYR A 279 8.99 -13.09 8.11
CA TYR A 279 9.36 -11.71 7.80
C TYR A 279 8.86 -10.72 8.86
N ARG A 280 7.57 -10.73 9.18
CA ARG A 280 6.98 -9.78 10.15
C ARG A 280 7.53 -9.96 11.55
N LEU A 281 7.64 -11.20 12.01
CA LEU A 281 8.13 -11.50 13.35
C LEU A 281 9.58 -10.98 13.50
N ASN A 282 10.39 -11.22 12.47
CA ASN A 282 11.76 -10.76 12.41
C ASN A 282 11.83 -9.23 12.34
N ALA A 283 11.06 -8.60 11.45
CA ALA A 283 11.03 -7.14 11.27
C ALA A 283 10.61 -6.39 12.54
N ILE A 284 9.54 -6.86 13.21
CA ILE A 284 9.10 -6.30 14.51
C ILE A 284 10.17 -6.52 15.58
N GLY A 285 10.83 -7.69 15.57
CA GLY A 285 11.94 -8.01 16.46
C GLY A 285 13.17 -7.12 16.23
N ASP A 286 13.50 -6.85 14.98
CA ASP A 286 14.62 -6.02 14.56
C ASP A 286 14.39 -4.56 14.95
N ALA A 287 13.19 -4.02 14.70
CA ALA A 287 12.78 -2.68 15.12
C ALA A 287 12.98 -2.45 16.64
N ARG A 288 12.70 -3.47 17.45
CA ARG A 288 12.79 -3.38 18.92
C ARG A 288 14.19 -3.61 19.47
N ASN A 289 14.90 -4.59 18.92
CA ASN A 289 16.10 -5.15 19.56
C ASN A 289 17.41 -4.80 18.84
N LYS A 290 17.33 -4.32 17.59
CA LYS A 290 18.51 -4.02 16.76
C LYS A 290 18.33 -2.70 16.00
N PRO A 291 18.10 -1.56 16.67
CA PRO A 291 17.82 -0.30 15.96
C PRO A 291 18.98 0.19 15.05
N ASN A 292 20.19 -0.37 15.18
CA ASN A 292 21.40 0.12 14.50
C ASN A 292 21.80 -0.73 13.27
N ALA A 293 20.87 -0.96 12.34
CA ALA A 293 21.22 -1.57 11.06
C ALA A 293 22.10 -0.64 10.21
N ALA A 294 22.92 -1.22 9.33
CA ALA A 294 23.54 -0.44 8.28
C ALA A 294 22.44 0.15 7.37
N PRO A 295 22.45 1.47 7.09
CA PRO A 295 21.41 2.08 6.29
C PRO A 295 21.39 1.52 4.87
N LEU A 296 20.22 1.52 4.25
CA LEU A 296 20.08 1.27 2.82
C LEU A 296 20.48 2.55 2.06
N ASP A 297 21.15 2.40 0.93
CA ASP A 297 21.28 3.47 -0.06
C ASP A 297 19.95 3.54 -0.81
N ALA A 298 19.00 4.29 -0.26
CA ALA A 298 17.63 4.21 -0.72
C ALA A 298 16.90 5.55 -0.77
N ILE A 299 15.83 5.54 -1.57
CA ILE A 299 14.78 6.55 -1.61
C ILE A 299 13.42 5.84 -1.50
N TYR A 300 12.41 6.59 -1.07
CA TYR A 300 11.02 6.16 -1.11
C TYR A 300 10.18 7.08 -2.02
N ILE A 301 9.28 6.50 -2.80
CA ILE A 301 8.34 7.22 -3.67
C ILE A 301 6.91 6.80 -3.28
N GLY A 302 6.02 7.74 -3.03
CA GLY A 302 4.63 7.45 -2.66
C GLY A 302 3.65 8.56 -3.05
N ASP A 303 2.36 8.26 -3.14
CA ASP A 303 1.30 9.15 -3.59
C ASP A 303 0.38 9.64 -2.47
N ASP A 304 0.62 9.22 -1.22
CA ASP A 304 -0.15 9.65 -0.05
C ASP A 304 0.70 10.49 0.91
N GLY A 305 0.87 11.77 0.58
CA GLY A 305 1.73 12.70 1.32
C GLY A 305 1.18 13.20 2.66
N LYS A 306 0.05 12.69 3.16
CA LYS A 306 -0.58 13.16 4.40
C LYS A 306 0.08 12.56 5.64
N SER A 307 0.01 13.25 6.79
CA SER A 307 0.57 12.74 8.05
C SER A 307 -0.13 11.50 8.61
N ASP A 308 -1.41 11.34 8.26
CA ASP A 308 -2.23 10.17 8.56
C ASP A 308 -2.37 9.23 7.34
N GLY A 309 -1.61 9.50 6.28
CA GLY A 309 -1.59 8.73 5.05
C GLY A 309 -0.87 7.40 5.20
N ASN A 310 -1.17 6.48 4.28
CA ASN A 310 -0.62 5.13 4.29
C ASN A 310 0.90 5.08 4.05
N ASP A 311 1.44 6.06 3.33
CA ASP A 311 2.87 6.17 3.00
C ASP A 311 3.69 6.84 4.09
N PHE A 312 3.05 7.54 5.02
CA PHE A 312 3.72 8.32 6.06
C PHE A 312 4.75 7.51 6.86
N PRO A 313 4.45 6.27 7.32
CA PRO A 313 5.44 5.46 8.02
C PRO A 313 6.70 5.21 7.18
N ALA A 314 6.57 4.94 5.88
CA ALA A 314 7.71 4.71 4.99
C ALA A 314 8.52 5.99 4.74
N PHE A 315 7.84 7.13 4.55
CA PHE A 315 8.50 8.44 4.45
C PHE A 315 9.32 8.77 5.69
N ASN A 316 8.76 8.49 6.87
CA ASN A 316 9.43 8.73 8.14
C ASN A 316 10.63 7.77 8.33
N GLU A 317 10.47 6.49 8.02
CA GLU A 317 11.51 5.46 8.18
C GLU A 317 12.71 5.70 7.25
N ILE A 318 12.48 6.05 5.98
CA ILE A 318 13.59 6.36 5.06
C ILE A 318 14.21 7.74 5.32
N GLY A 319 13.44 8.63 5.94
CA GLY A 319 13.74 10.05 6.12
C GLY A 319 13.14 10.93 5.01
N PHE A 320 12.55 12.05 5.41
CA PHE A 320 11.84 12.96 4.49
C PHE A 320 12.74 13.56 3.40
N ASP A 321 14.04 13.76 3.65
CA ASP A 321 14.98 14.21 2.61
C ASP A 321 15.26 13.16 1.54
N ARG A 322 14.95 11.89 1.80
CA ARG A 322 15.07 10.76 0.86
C ARG A 322 13.73 10.34 0.25
N SER A 323 12.70 11.16 0.47
CA SER A 323 11.31 10.85 0.13
C SER A 323 10.82 11.71 -1.02
N PHE A 324 10.10 11.09 -1.95
CA PHE A 324 9.45 11.77 -3.08
C PHE A 324 7.95 11.53 -3.02
N TYR A 325 7.18 12.61 -2.91
CA TYR A 325 5.73 12.56 -3.00
C TYR A 325 5.31 12.78 -4.46
N VAL A 326 4.60 11.83 -5.05
CA VAL A 326 4.08 11.91 -6.42
C VAL A 326 2.56 12.10 -6.42
N GLY A 327 2.08 13.25 -6.84
CA GLY A 327 0.65 13.55 -6.79
C GLY A 327 0.27 14.76 -7.63
N GLU A 328 -0.99 15.19 -7.56
CA GLU A 328 -1.40 16.44 -8.22
C GLU A 328 -0.75 17.68 -7.57
N ASP A 329 -1.14 18.88 -8.01
CA ASP A 329 -0.73 20.14 -7.37
C ASP A 329 -0.85 20.08 -5.86
N ARG A 330 -0.03 20.87 -5.15
CA ARG A 330 0.07 20.90 -3.68
C ARG A 330 -1.31 20.80 -3.03
N SER A 331 -1.71 19.57 -2.71
CA SER A 331 -3.02 19.27 -2.18
C SER A 331 -3.06 19.72 -0.73
N ALA A 332 -4.23 20.18 -0.28
CA ALA A 332 -4.43 20.50 1.12
C ALA A 332 -4.14 19.24 1.95
N GLY A 333 -3.22 19.34 2.92
CA GLY A 333 -2.88 18.26 3.83
C GLY A 333 -1.58 17.51 3.55
N ILE A 334 -0.80 17.87 2.52
CA ILE A 334 0.56 17.32 2.36
C ILE A 334 1.41 17.71 3.58
N PHE A 335 2.12 16.74 4.14
CA PHE A 335 3.03 16.96 5.25
C PHE A 335 4.17 17.91 4.83
N PRO A 336 4.44 19.00 5.58
CA PRO A 336 5.34 20.06 5.12
C PRO A 336 6.73 19.59 4.67
N SER A 337 7.31 18.59 5.34
CA SER A 337 8.64 18.07 5.00
C SER A 337 8.69 17.37 3.63
N LEU A 338 7.56 16.92 3.09
CA LEU A 338 7.47 16.29 1.77
C LEU A 338 7.37 17.30 0.62
N LEU A 339 7.11 18.59 0.93
CA LEU A 339 6.97 19.62 -0.11
C LEU A 339 8.24 19.83 -0.93
N LYS A 340 9.42 19.59 -0.33
CA LYS A 340 10.71 19.64 -1.03
C LYS A 340 10.82 18.53 -2.08
N GLY A 341 10.27 17.35 -1.78
CA GLY A 341 10.26 16.16 -2.63
C GLY A 341 9.00 15.98 -3.49
N HIS A 342 8.17 17.01 -3.62
CA HIS A 342 6.93 16.92 -4.42
C HIS A 342 7.25 16.90 -5.91
N VAL A 343 6.72 15.89 -6.61
CA VAL A 343 6.84 15.72 -8.05
C VAL A 343 5.45 15.48 -8.63
N ARG A 344 5.02 16.36 -9.55
CA ARG A 344 3.63 16.35 -10.04
C ARG A 344 3.29 15.14 -10.93
N GLY A 345 2.04 14.69 -10.91
CA GLY A 345 1.48 13.78 -11.91
C GLY A 345 1.73 12.30 -11.65
N PHE A 346 1.61 11.85 -10.40
CA PHE A 346 1.49 10.42 -10.05
C PHE A 346 2.57 9.55 -10.71
N GLU A 347 2.19 8.55 -11.51
CA GLU A 347 3.09 7.61 -12.17
C GLU A 347 4.02 8.30 -13.18
N SER A 348 3.57 9.39 -13.80
CA SER A 348 4.43 10.22 -14.66
C SER A 348 5.51 10.94 -13.85
N GLY A 349 5.23 11.28 -12.58
CA GLY A 349 6.21 11.80 -11.64
C GLY A 349 7.28 10.76 -11.31
N THR A 350 6.85 9.54 -10.97
CA THR A 350 7.74 8.38 -10.76
C THR A 350 8.61 8.10 -11.99
N ALA A 351 8.03 8.14 -13.19
CA ALA A 351 8.77 7.97 -14.44
C ALA A 351 9.90 8.98 -14.62
N ARG A 352 9.68 10.25 -14.26
CA ARG A 352 10.71 11.30 -14.33
C ARG A 352 11.82 11.08 -13.30
N ILE A 353 11.47 10.72 -12.07
CA ILE A 353 12.43 10.35 -11.01
C ILE A 353 13.33 9.20 -11.52
N LEU A 354 12.73 8.10 -11.94
CA LEU A 354 13.46 6.93 -12.46
C LEU A 354 14.31 7.26 -13.68
N SER A 355 13.80 8.06 -14.62
CA SER A 355 14.55 8.47 -15.81
C SER A 355 15.82 9.24 -15.45
N TYR A 356 15.75 10.12 -14.45
CA TYR A 356 16.91 10.88 -14.01
C TYR A 356 17.89 10.03 -13.20
N ILE A 357 17.40 9.11 -12.35
CA ILE A 357 18.25 8.14 -11.65
C ILE A 357 19.03 7.28 -12.64
N ASN A 358 18.39 6.81 -13.72
CA ASN A 358 19.07 6.07 -14.79
C ASN A 358 20.17 6.89 -15.48
N GLN A 359 20.04 8.21 -15.59
CA GLN A 359 21.10 9.08 -16.13
C GLN A 359 22.26 9.18 -15.13
N LEU A 360 21.96 9.37 -13.84
CA LEU A 360 22.97 9.43 -12.78
C LEU A 360 23.77 8.14 -12.68
N SER A 361 23.12 6.98 -12.77
CA SER A 361 23.79 5.68 -12.70
C SER A 361 24.74 5.43 -13.88
N GLN A 362 24.48 6.02 -15.05
CA GLN A 362 25.38 5.89 -16.21
C GLN A 362 26.62 6.78 -16.11
N GLN A 363 26.53 7.89 -15.38
CA GLN A 363 27.63 8.84 -15.19
C GLN A 363 28.61 8.39 -14.10
N ARG A 364 28.25 7.38 -13.31
CA ARG A 364 29.06 6.86 -12.20
C ARG A 364 29.20 5.35 -12.34
N GLU A 365 30.40 4.87 -12.57
CA GLU A 365 30.67 3.43 -12.46
C GLU A 365 30.49 2.98 -10.99
N GLN A 366 29.50 2.12 -10.75
CA GLN A 366 29.32 1.28 -9.56
C GLN A 366 29.70 1.95 -8.21
N GLY A 367 29.05 3.07 -7.88
CA GLY A 367 29.14 3.76 -6.58
C GLY A 367 27.79 3.91 -5.88
N VAL A 368 27.80 4.49 -4.68
CA VAL A 368 26.58 4.86 -3.93
C VAL A 368 25.75 5.85 -4.75
N LEU A 369 24.45 5.56 -4.93
CA LEU A 369 23.59 6.26 -5.86
C LEU A 369 22.84 7.42 -5.19
N PHE A 370 22.36 7.25 -3.96
CA PHE A 370 21.55 8.23 -3.24
C PHE A 370 22.35 8.93 -2.14
N THR A 371 23.50 9.48 -2.54
CA THR A 371 24.22 10.50 -1.74
C THR A 371 23.40 11.79 -1.65
N GLU A 372 23.61 12.59 -0.62
CA GLU A 372 22.91 13.88 -0.41
C GLU A 372 22.96 14.77 -1.67
N LYS A 373 24.14 14.96 -2.26
CA LYS A 373 24.33 15.69 -3.52
C LYS A 373 23.48 15.16 -4.67
N ASN A 374 23.35 13.84 -4.79
CA ASN A 374 22.57 13.23 -5.87
C ASN A 374 21.07 13.39 -5.63
N ILE A 375 20.63 13.28 -4.38
CA ILE A 375 19.25 13.54 -3.99
C ILE A 375 18.88 14.99 -4.30
N GLU A 376 19.72 15.95 -3.93
CA GLU A 376 19.53 17.37 -4.27
C GLU A 376 19.45 17.58 -5.79
N ALA A 377 20.31 16.92 -6.57
CA ALA A 377 20.27 16.99 -8.02
C ALA A 377 18.96 16.42 -8.59
N ILE A 378 18.44 15.31 -8.02
CA ILE A 378 17.14 14.75 -8.40
C ILE A 378 16.05 15.79 -8.10
N LEU A 379 16.00 16.30 -6.87
CA LEU A 379 15.00 17.29 -6.42
C LEU A 379 14.99 18.54 -7.29
N GLN A 380 16.15 19.09 -7.65
CA GLN A 380 16.26 20.26 -8.54
C GLN A 380 15.76 19.97 -9.97
N ARG A 381 15.88 18.73 -10.44
CA ARG A 381 15.57 18.37 -11.82
C ARG A 381 14.12 17.95 -12.03
N VAL A 382 13.54 17.26 -11.05
CA VAL A 382 12.17 16.72 -11.14
C VAL A 382 11.15 17.47 -10.28
N GLY A 383 11.62 18.25 -9.30
CA GLY A 383 10.78 19.13 -8.49
C GLY A 383 10.20 20.25 -9.35
N GLY A 384 8.90 20.48 -9.19
CA GLY A 384 8.11 21.48 -9.92
C GLY A 384 7.44 22.45 -8.97
#